data_AF-A0A8X6VN21-F1
#
_entry.id   AF-A0A8X6VN21-F1
#
_cell.length_a   1.000
_cell.length_b   1.000
_cell.length_c   1.000
_cell.angle_alpha   90.00
_cell.angle_beta   90.00
_cell.angle_gamma   90.00
#
_symmetry.space_group_name_H-M   'P 1'
#
loop_
_entity.id
_entity.type
_entity.pdbx_description
1 polymer ?
#
loop_
_entity_poly.entity_id
_entity_poly.type
_entity_poly.pdbx_seq_one_letter_code
_entity_poly.pdbx_strand_id
1 'polypeptide(L)'
;MSTTENFKYAGIADIHYIYGRANYNGRAVLQMYHAQFPDREMLYYRIFLWLHHETRSFHVTRHDAGRRKVVRNPSLEESIFNVGADRPKSNTSFFTLHESVSQQINCRMLNENRLHLFQFQIVQALNSANFILRLTMNATIIGAAAGLHSSCVEQLWTVNVNIVLVKEAFY
;
A
#
# COMPACT_ATOMS: atom_id res chain seq x y z
N MET A 1 -23.95 -3.20 -6.17
CA MET A 1 -24.45 -4.23 -5.22
C MET A 1 -24.39 -5.56 -5.92
N SER A 2 -23.53 -6.44 -5.41
CA SER A 2 -23.07 -7.70 -6.00
C SER A 2 -24.08 -8.83 -5.78
N THR A 3 -24.76 -9.27 -6.84
CA THR A 3 -25.67 -10.44 -6.85
C THR A 3 -24.95 -11.78 -6.64
N THR A 4 -23.64 -11.77 -6.38
CA THR A 4 -22.78 -12.95 -6.32
C THR A 4 -22.53 -13.47 -4.90
N GLU A 5 -22.94 -12.74 -3.85
CA GLU A 5 -22.57 -13.10 -2.47
C GLU A 5 -23.32 -14.31 -1.88
N ASN A 6 -24.33 -14.87 -2.56
CA ASN A 6 -25.18 -15.92 -1.97
C ASN A 6 -25.40 -17.18 -2.81
N PHE A 7 -24.52 -17.52 -3.76
CA PHE A 7 -24.55 -18.87 -4.33
C PHE A 7 -23.83 -19.85 -3.40
N LYS A 8 -24.60 -20.42 -2.45
CA LYS A 8 -24.20 -21.62 -1.70
C LYS A 8 -23.66 -22.65 -2.70
N TYR A 9 -22.55 -23.32 -2.39
CA TYR A 9 -21.81 -24.23 -3.30
C TYR A 9 -22.69 -25.19 -4.13
N ALA A 10 -23.83 -25.62 -3.60
CA ALA A 10 -24.83 -26.42 -4.31
C ALA A 10 -25.35 -25.76 -5.60
N GLY A 11 -25.64 -24.45 -5.58
CA GLY A 11 -26.10 -23.71 -6.75
C GLY A 11 -25.04 -23.63 -7.86
N ILE A 12 -23.76 -23.52 -7.50
CA ILE A 12 -22.64 -23.49 -8.46
C ILE A 12 -22.50 -24.84 -9.19
N ALA A 13 -22.68 -25.95 -8.47
CA ALA A 13 -22.62 -27.29 -9.06
C ALA A 13 -23.75 -27.52 -10.08
N ASP A 14 -24.99 -27.14 -9.72
CA ASP A 14 -26.16 -27.25 -10.61
C ASP A 14 -25.98 -26.41 -11.88
N ILE A 15 -25.46 -25.18 -11.71
CA ILE A 15 -25.15 -24.29 -12.82
C ILE A 15 -24.13 -24.93 -13.76
N HIS A 16 -23.04 -25.52 -13.24
CA HIS A 16 -22.04 -26.16 -14.09
C HIS A 16 -22.55 -27.39 -14.82
N TYR A 17 -23.38 -28.19 -14.16
CA TYR A 17 -24.00 -29.34 -14.78
C TYR A 17 -24.84 -28.93 -16.00
N ILE A 18 -25.69 -27.90 -15.86
CA ILE A 18 -26.51 -27.38 -16.95
C ILE A 18 -25.65 -26.70 -18.02
N TYR A 19 -24.60 -25.97 -17.62
CA TYR A 19 -23.65 -25.34 -18.55
C TYR A 19 -22.95 -26.35 -19.47
N GLY A 20 -22.54 -27.50 -18.93
CA GLY A 20 -22.00 -28.61 -19.72
C GLY A 20 -23.05 -29.25 -20.63
N ARG A 21 -24.26 -29.50 -20.11
CA ARG A 21 -25.38 -30.08 -20.87
C ARG A 21 -25.81 -29.24 -22.06
N ALA A 22 -25.68 -27.91 -21.96
CA ALA A 22 -26.04 -26.95 -23.00
C ALA A 22 -24.90 -26.66 -23.98
N ASN A 23 -23.84 -27.48 -24.03
CA ASN A 23 -22.67 -27.28 -24.89
C ASN A 23 -22.08 -25.86 -24.76
N TYR A 24 -21.98 -25.35 -23.53
CA TYR A 24 -21.39 -24.06 -23.20
C TYR A 24 -22.15 -22.83 -23.75
N ASN A 25 -23.40 -22.99 -24.20
CA ASN A 25 -24.23 -21.88 -24.66
C ASN A 25 -24.99 -21.20 -23.51
N GLY A 26 -24.49 -20.05 -23.03
CA GLY A 26 -25.07 -19.33 -21.89
C GLY A 26 -26.54 -18.93 -22.03
N ARG A 27 -27.07 -18.73 -23.25
CA ARG A 27 -28.50 -18.43 -23.45
C ARG A 27 -29.37 -19.67 -23.32
N ALA A 28 -28.92 -20.80 -23.86
CA ALA A 28 -29.60 -22.08 -23.70
C ALA A 28 -29.62 -22.53 -22.23
N VAL A 29 -28.51 -22.27 -21.52
CA VAL A 29 -28.37 -22.55 -20.08
C VAL A 29 -29.41 -21.80 -19.27
N LEU A 30 -29.68 -20.53 -19.59
CA LEU A 30 -30.68 -19.76 -18.88
C LEU A 30 -32.09 -20.38 -18.99
N GLN A 31 -32.47 -20.80 -20.20
CA GLN A 31 -33.77 -21.44 -20.43
C GLN A 31 -33.85 -22.79 -19.72
N MET A 32 -32.80 -23.62 -19.81
CA MET A 32 -32.75 -24.93 -19.16
C MET A 32 -32.72 -24.81 -17.63
N TYR A 33 -31.98 -23.84 -17.09
CA TYR A 33 -31.88 -23.59 -15.65
C TYR A 33 -33.22 -23.14 -15.08
N HIS A 34 -33.93 -22.24 -15.77
CA HIS A 34 -35.27 -21.81 -15.36
C HIS A 34 -36.31 -22.93 -15.47
N ALA A 35 -36.25 -23.74 -16.53
CA ALA A 35 -37.15 -24.88 -16.69
C ALA A 35 -36.96 -25.94 -15.59
N GLN A 36 -35.71 -26.13 -15.12
CA GLN A 36 -35.36 -27.13 -14.13
C GLN A 36 -35.50 -26.62 -12.68
N PHE A 37 -35.35 -25.32 -12.45
CA PHE A 37 -35.40 -24.69 -11.13
C PHE A 37 -36.24 -23.40 -11.14
N PRO A 38 -37.58 -23.51 -11.22
CA PRO A 38 -38.46 -22.35 -11.31
C PRO A 38 -38.47 -21.46 -10.06
N ASP A 39 -38.19 -22.04 -8.87
CA ASP A 39 -38.25 -21.32 -7.59
C ASP A 39 -36.95 -20.56 -7.24
N ARG A 40 -35.91 -20.63 -8.10
CA ARG A 40 -34.62 -19.99 -7.86
C ARG A 40 -34.52 -18.62 -8.53
N GLU A 41 -33.73 -17.72 -7.94
CA GLU A 41 -33.52 -16.38 -8.49
C GLU A 41 -32.98 -16.42 -9.93
N MET A 42 -33.52 -15.53 -10.77
CA MET A 42 -33.18 -15.45 -12.19
C MET A 42 -31.74 -14.94 -12.37
N LEU A 43 -30.90 -15.78 -12.95
CA LEU A 43 -29.51 -15.46 -13.25
C LEU A 43 -29.41 -14.71 -14.58
N TYR A 44 -28.42 -13.83 -14.71
CA TYR A 44 -28.04 -13.29 -16.02
C TYR A 44 -27.12 -14.27 -16.74
N TYR A 45 -27.26 -14.42 -18.06
CA TYR A 45 -26.43 -15.36 -18.85
C TYR A 45 -24.92 -15.15 -18.69
N ARG A 46 -24.49 -13.91 -18.37
CA ARG A 46 -23.08 -13.56 -18.11
C ARG A 46 -22.52 -14.23 -16.86
N ILE A 47 -23.38 -14.52 -15.87
CA ILE A 47 -22.98 -15.22 -14.64
C ILE A 47 -22.48 -16.61 -14.98
N PHE A 48 -23.09 -17.30 -15.96
CA PHE A 48 -22.67 -18.62 -16.40
C PHE A 48 -21.29 -18.63 -17.06
N LEU A 49 -21.02 -17.63 -17.92
CA LEU A 49 -19.68 -17.47 -18.51
C LEU A 49 -18.65 -17.18 -17.43
N TRP A 50 -18.93 -16.20 -16.57
CA TRP A 50 -18.03 -15.82 -15.50
C TRP A 50 -17.72 -17.01 -14.59
N LEU A 51 -18.75 -17.75 -14.17
CA LEU A 51 -18.59 -18.92 -13.32
C LEU A 51 -17.74 -20.00 -13.98
N HIS A 52 -17.92 -20.27 -15.27
CA HIS A 52 -17.07 -21.22 -16.01
C HIS A 52 -15.60 -20.77 -16.07
N HIS A 53 -15.34 -19.48 -16.24
CA HIS A 53 -13.99 -18.96 -16.21
C HIS A 53 -13.36 -19.04 -14.81
N GLU A 54 -14.13 -18.75 -13.76
CA GLU A 54 -13.65 -18.77 -12.38
C GLU A 54 -13.36 -20.20 -11.89
N THR A 55 -14.27 -21.13 -12.17
CA THR A 55 -14.17 -22.54 -11.74
C THR A 55 -13.24 -23.42 -12.58
N ARG A 56 -12.72 -22.91 -13.70
CA ARG A 56 -11.55 -23.54 -14.36
C ARG A 56 -10.38 -23.73 -13.39
N SER A 57 -10.39 -22.99 -12.28
CA SER A 57 -9.48 -23.15 -11.18
C SER A 57 -10.26 -23.53 -9.92
N PHE A 58 -10.52 -24.83 -9.71
CA PHE A 58 -10.98 -25.33 -8.40
C PHE A 58 -9.82 -25.26 -7.39
N HIS A 59 -9.40 -24.05 -7.05
CA HIS A 59 -8.47 -23.84 -5.97
C HIS A 59 -9.27 -23.89 -4.67
N VAL A 60 -8.99 -24.90 -3.85
CA VAL A 60 -9.39 -24.86 -2.44
C VAL A 60 -8.60 -23.71 -1.82
N THR A 61 -9.24 -22.55 -1.65
CA THR A 61 -8.70 -21.43 -0.87
C THR A 61 -8.65 -21.83 0.59
N ARG A 62 -7.58 -22.53 0.97
CA ARG A 62 -7.23 -22.75 2.38
C ARG A 62 -6.69 -21.45 2.92
N HIS A 63 -7.58 -20.56 3.38
CA HIS A 63 -7.18 -19.30 4.02
C HIS A 63 -6.26 -19.54 5.23
N ASP A 64 -6.36 -20.71 5.87
CA ASP A 64 -5.54 -21.12 7.02
C ASP A 64 -4.33 -22.00 6.69
N ALA A 65 -4.08 -22.32 5.41
CA ALA A 65 -2.82 -22.93 5.01
C ALA A 65 -1.77 -21.83 4.92
N GLY A 66 -1.28 -21.37 6.07
CA GLY A 66 -0.30 -20.30 6.18
C GLY A 66 0.79 -20.46 5.12
N ARG A 67 0.95 -19.42 4.29
CA ARG A 67 2.04 -19.34 3.30
C ARG A 67 3.33 -19.67 4.03
N ARG A 68 4.11 -20.63 3.52
CA ARG A 68 5.50 -20.84 3.99
C ARG A 68 6.16 -19.47 3.97
N LYS A 69 6.41 -18.88 5.15
CA LYS A 69 7.21 -17.67 5.26
C LYS A 69 8.53 -18.04 4.60
N VAL A 70 8.76 -17.54 3.39
CA VAL A 70 10.04 -17.70 2.72
C VAL A 70 11.07 -17.35 3.77
N VAL A 71 11.93 -18.32 4.04
CA VAL A 71 12.90 -18.33 5.14
C VAL A 71 13.48 -16.93 5.28
N ARG A 72 13.12 -16.24 6.38
CA ARG A 72 13.74 -14.98 6.77
C ARG A 72 15.21 -15.29 6.94
N ASN A 73 16.02 -14.93 5.96
CA ASN A 73 17.45 -15.10 6.03
C ASN A 73 18.00 -13.90 6.83
N PRO A 74 18.48 -14.08 8.07
CA PRO A 74 18.95 -12.95 8.88
C PRO A 74 20.08 -12.18 8.20
N SER A 75 20.93 -12.87 7.43
CA SER A 75 22.01 -12.26 6.67
C SER A 75 21.50 -11.34 5.55
N LEU A 76 20.35 -11.66 4.97
CA LEU A 76 19.70 -10.82 3.96
C LEU A 76 19.09 -9.59 4.63
N GLU A 77 18.37 -9.77 5.75
CA GLU A 77 17.77 -8.66 6.49
C GLU A 77 18.83 -7.66 6.96
N GLU A 78 19.96 -8.14 7.50
CA GLU A 78 21.08 -7.29 7.91
C GLU A 78 21.71 -6.53 6.74
N SER A 79 21.83 -7.16 5.58
CA SER A 79 22.31 -6.49 4.35
C SER A 79 21.38 -5.33 3.94
N ILE A 80 20.06 -5.54 3.94
CA ILE A 80 19.07 -4.49 3.62
C ILE A 80 19.21 -3.32 4.59
N PHE A 81 19.40 -3.62 5.88
CA PHE A 81 19.50 -2.60 6.91
C PHE A 81 20.78 -1.78 6.79
N ASN A 82 21.93 -2.43 6.55
CA ASN A 82 23.19 -1.73 6.35
C ASN A 82 23.11 -0.79 5.14
N VAL A 83 22.55 -1.28 4.03
CA VAL A 83 22.36 -0.48 2.82
C VAL A 83 21.39 0.69 3.05
N GLY A 84 20.33 0.48 3.83
CA GLY A 84 19.38 1.53 4.20
C GLY A 84 19.97 2.60 5.12
N ALA A 85 20.83 2.20 6.06
CA ALA A 85 21.55 3.10 6.95
C ALA A 85 22.57 3.97 6.19
N ASP A 86 23.33 3.36 5.26
CA ASP A 86 24.32 4.07 4.45
C ASP A 86 23.66 5.03 3.44
N ARG A 87 22.47 4.68 2.95
CA ARG A 87 21.77 5.44 1.91
C ARG A 87 20.30 5.67 2.26
N PRO A 88 19.99 6.58 3.20
CA PRO A 88 18.61 6.84 3.61
C PRO A 88 17.73 7.42 2.50
N LYS A 89 18.33 8.00 1.45
CA LYS A 89 17.64 8.54 0.26
C LYS A 89 17.32 7.50 -0.82
N SER A 90 17.65 6.23 -0.58
CA SER A 90 17.44 5.16 -1.55
C SER A 90 15.96 4.79 -1.67
N ASN A 91 15.56 4.33 -2.86
CA ASN A 91 14.20 3.87 -3.10
C ASN A 91 14.13 2.34 -2.95
N THR A 92 12.93 1.79 -2.78
CA THR A 92 12.70 0.34 -2.67
C THR A 92 13.17 -0.46 -3.89
N SER A 93 13.26 0.20 -5.06
CA SER A 93 13.81 -0.37 -6.29
C SER A 93 15.32 -0.63 -6.20
N PHE A 94 16.06 0.26 -5.54
CA PHE A 94 17.50 0.13 -5.31
C PHE A 94 17.85 -1.17 -4.56
N PHE A 95 17.07 -1.51 -3.53
CA PHE A 95 17.23 -2.76 -2.78
C PHE A 95 16.93 -4.01 -3.61
N THR A 96 16.00 -3.90 -4.57
CA THR A 96 15.65 -5.00 -5.47
C THR A 96 16.83 -5.32 -6.40
N LEU A 97 17.51 -4.28 -6.89
CA LEU A 97 18.70 -4.42 -7.73
C LEU A 97 19.90 -4.95 -6.94
N HIS A 98 20.08 -4.50 -5.69
CA HIS A 98 21.25 -4.85 -4.89
C HIS A 98 21.20 -6.30 -4.36
N GLU A 99 20.02 -6.78 -3.96
CA GLU A 99 19.92 -8.04 -3.22
C GLU A 99 19.11 -9.14 -3.93
N SER A 100 18.64 -8.88 -5.15
CA SER A 100 17.81 -9.83 -5.93
C SER A 100 16.53 -10.28 -5.22
N VAL A 101 16.06 -9.50 -4.24
CA VAL A 101 14.82 -9.72 -3.50
C VAL A 101 13.70 -8.90 -4.12
N SER A 102 12.48 -9.44 -4.18
CA SER A 102 11.35 -8.68 -4.71
C SER A 102 11.05 -7.44 -3.87
N GLN A 103 10.67 -6.35 -4.55
CA GLN A 103 10.32 -5.08 -3.92
C GLN A 103 9.27 -5.24 -2.80
N GLN A 104 8.29 -6.14 -2.98
CA GLN A 104 7.27 -6.41 -1.97
C GLN A 104 7.83 -7.00 -0.68
N ILE A 105 8.83 -7.87 -0.79
CA ILE A 105 9.49 -8.47 0.39
C ILE A 105 10.32 -7.40 1.10
N ASN A 106 11.07 -6.57 0.37
CA ASN A 106 11.83 -5.46 0.93
C ASN A 106 10.92 -4.47 1.66
N CYS A 107 9.83 -4.02 1.03
CA CYS A 107 8.85 -3.13 1.66
C CYS A 107 8.26 -3.75 2.93
N ARG A 108 7.95 -5.04 2.88
CA ARG A 108 7.40 -5.77 4.02
C ARG A 108 8.41 -5.86 5.16
N MET A 109 9.66 -6.23 4.88
CA MET A 109 10.74 -6.35 5.87
C MET A 109 11.03 -5.00 6.53
N LEU A 110 11.10 -3.92 5.75
CA LEU A 110 11.28 -2.56 6.25
C LEU A 110 10.11 -2.13 7.14
N ASN A 111 8.87 -2.35 6.70
CA ASN A 111 7.67 -2.02 7.49
C ASN A 111 7.57 -2.84 8.78
N GLU A 112 7.89 -4.14 8.75
CA GLU A 112 7.89 -5.01 9.94
C GLU A 112 8.90 -4.53 11.00
N ASN A 113 10.01 -3.91 10.57
CA ASN A 113 11.05 -3.36 11.44
C ASN A 113 10.92 -1.86 11.70
N ARG A 114 9.76 -1.25 11.36
CA ARG A 114 9.47 0.19 11.52
C ARG A 114 10.46 1.12 10.79
N LEU A 115 11.09 0.61 9.75
CA LEU A 115 11.92 1.39 8.84
C LEU A 115 11.05 1.82 7.66
N HIS A 116 10.84 3.13 7.53
CA HIS A 116 10.14 3.69 6.38
C HIS A 116 11.15 4.37 5.47
N LEU A 117 11.21 3.95 4.22
CA LEU A 117 11.97 4.67 3.21
C LEU A 117 11.20 5.94 2.87
N PHE A 118 11.73 7.07 3.33
CA PHE A 118 11.16 8.36 3.01
C PHE A 118 11.51 8.73 1.57
N GLN A 119 10.48 8.98 0.76
CA GLN A 119 10.69 9.62 -0.53
C GLN A 119 10.97 11.10 -0.27
N PHE A 120 12.23 11.49 -0.41
CA PHE A 120 12.62 12.89 -0.32
C PHE A 120 11.95 13.67 -1.46
N GLN A 121 11.12 14.64 -1.09
CA GLN A 121 10.60 15.62 -2.04
C GLN A 121 11.67 16.68 -2.27
N ILE A 122 11.86 17.04 -3.54
CA ILE A 122 12.69 18.18 -3.90
C ILE A 122 11.90 19.43 -3.51
N VAL A 123 12.21 19.98 -2.33
CA VAL A 123 11.71 21.30 -1.93
C VAL A 123 12.58 22.35 -2.60
N GLN A 124 11.99 23.49 -2.95
CA GLN A 124 12.74 24.65 -3.45
C GLN A 124 13.90 24.93 -2.50
N ALA A 125 15.13 24.86 -3.02
CA ALA A 125 16.32 25.10 -2.21
C ALA A 125 16.19 26.49 -1.57
N LEU A 126 16.28 26.54 -0.23
CA LEU A 126 16.35 27.80 0.47
C LEU A 126 17.66 28.47 0.07
N ASN A 127 17.55 29.54 -0.72
CA ASN A 127 18.67 30.46 -0.91
C ASN A 127 19.08 30.97 0.48
N SER A 128 20.38 30.99 0.79
CA SER A 128 20.92 31.44 2.08
C SER A 128 20.42 32.84 2.44
N ALA A 129 20.24 33.72 1.46
CA ALA A 129 19.66 35.05 1.65
C ALA A 129 18.20 35.03 2.15
N ASN A 130 17.41 34.02 1.76
CA ASN A 130 15.99 33.90 2.09
C ASN A 130 15.73 33.06 3.35
N PHE A 131 16.75 32.36 3.86
CA PHE A 131 16.62 31.53 5.06
C PHE A 131 16.27 32.38 6.29
N ILE A 132 17.03 33.45 6.52
CA ILE A 132 16.85 34.35 7.66
C ILE A 132 15.48 35.04 7.61
N LEU A 133 15.06 35.53 6.44
CA LEU A 133 13.76 36.19 6.27
C LEU A 133 12.57 35.25 6.53
N ARG A 134 12.66 33.98 6.15
CA ARG A 134 11.59 33.01 6.44
C ARG A 134 11.57 32.62 7.90
N LEU A 135 12.72 32.50 8.54
CA LEU A 135 12.80 32.21 9.98
C LEU A 135 12.21 33.35 10.81
N THR A 136 12.55 34.61 10.51
CA THR A 136 11.95 35.79 11.16
C THR A 136 10.44 35.81 10.93
N MET A 137 10.00 35.75 9.67
CA MET A 137 8.58 35.81 9.33
C MET A 137 7.77 34.72 10.05
N ASN A 138 8.26 33.47 10.03
CA ASN A 138 7.58 32.35 10.70
C ASN A 138 7.55 32.55 12.22
N ALA A 139 8.66 32.98 12.84
CA ALA A 139 8.70 33.26 14.27
C ALA A 139 7.74 34.39 14.68
N THR A 140 7.63 35.44 13.86
CA THR A 140 6.68 36.54 14.09
C THR A 140 5.24 36.09 13.96
N ILE A 141 4.91 35.29 12.93
CA ILE A 141 3.56 34.74 12.73
C ILE A 141 3.16 33.82 13.89
N ILE A 142 4.07 32.93 14.31
CA ILE A 142 3.82 32.00 15.43
C ILE A 142 3.68 32.78 16.74
N GLY A 143 4.53 33.78 16.99
CA GLY A 143 4.46 34.64 18.17
C GLY A 143 3.17 35.46 18.24
N ALA A 144 2.73 36.01 17.10
CA ALA A 144 1.47 36.74 16.99
C ALA A 144 0.26 35.82 17.22
N ALA A 145 0.28 34.59 16.69
CA ALA A 145 -0.76 33.59 16.92
C ALA A 145 -0.81 33.09 18.37
N ALA A 146 0.33 33.11 19.07
CA ALA A 146 0.44 32.73 20.49
C ALA A 146 0.18 33.90 21.47
N GLY A 147 -0.10 35.11 20.97
CA GLY A 147 -0.38 36.28 21.82
C GLY A 147 0.84 36.85 22.56
N LEU A 148 2.06 36.54 22.09
CA LEU A 148 3.30 37.02 22.71
C LEU A 148 3.59 38.47 22.30
N HIS A 149 3.90 39.33 23.27
CA HIS A 149 4.27 40.73 23.03
C HIS A 149 5.63 40.82 22.31
N SER A 150 5.81 41.85 21.47
CA SER A 150 6.96 41.98 20.54
C SER A 150 8.35 41.74 21.14
N SER A 151 8.57 42.08 22.42
CA SER A 151 9.87 41.89 23.08
C SER A 151 10.20 40.43 23.40
N CYS A 152 9.20 39.55 23.48
CA CYS A 152 9.39 38.12 23.74
C CYS A 152 9.85 37.36 22.48
N VAL A 153 9.45 37.85 21.29
CA VAL A 153 9.86 37.29 20.00
C VAL A 153 11.35 37.56 19.71
N GLU A 154 11.88 38.72 20.10
CA GLU A 154 13.30 39.07 19.94
C GLU A 154 14.24 38.21 20.81
N GLN A 155 13.80 37.86 22.03
CA GLN A 155 14.54 36.98 22.93
C GLN A 155 14.58 35.52 22.41
N LEU A 156 13.50 35.03 21.81
CA LEU A 156 13.47 33.72 21.16
C LEU A 156 14.38 33.68 19.91
N TRP A 157 14.51 34.80 19.20
CA TRP A 157 15.36 34.91 18.01
C TRP A 157 16.85 34.80 18.35
N THR A 158 17.30 35.48 19.41
CA THR A 158 18.70 35.44 19.87
C THR A 158 19.12 34.06 20.39
N VAL A 159 18.19 33.32 21.01
CA VAL A 159 18.44 31.94 21.47
C VAL A 159 18.47 30.95 20.30
N ASN A 160 17.53 31.05 19.34
CA ASN A 160 17.48 30.12 18.21
C ASN A 160 18.64 30.31 17.20
N VAL A 161 19.06 31.56 16.94
CA VAL A 161 20.19 31.82 16.04
C VAL A 161 21.50 31.25 16.61
N ASN A 162 21.72 31.35 17.93
CA ASN A 162 22.88 30.74 18.58
C ASN A 162 22.86 29.20 18.49
N ILE A 163 21.70 28.56 18.61
CA ILE A 163 21.59 27.10 18.52
C ILE A 163 21.86 26.59 17.09
N VAL A 164 21.44 27.33 16.07
CA VAL A 164 21.67 26.98 14.66
C VAL A 164 23.14 27.20 14.28
N LEU A 165 23.76 28.31 14.71
CA LEU A 165 25.17 28.58 14.43
C LEU A 165 26.12 27.59 15.14
N VAL A 166 25.77 27.12 16.33
CA VAL A 166 26.54 26.06 17.01
C VAL A 166 26.43 24.73 16.25
N LYS A 167 25.30 24.41 15.61
CA LYS A 167 25.18 23.17 14.82
C LYS A 167 26.00 23.17 13.53
N GLU A 168 26.21 24.33 12.89
CA GLU A 168 27.05 24.41 11.69
C GLU A 168 28.57 24.38 11.99
N ALA A 169 28.98 24.59 13.24
CA ALA A 169 30.39 24.48 13.66
C ALA A 169 30.83 23.04 13.99
N PHE A 170 29.90 22.07 14.04
CA PHE A 170 30.15 20.68 14.44
C PHE A 170 29.88 19.65 13.33
N TYR A 171 29.75 20.08 12.07
CA TYR A 171 29.68 19.20 10.89
C TYR A 171 30.81 19.48 9.90
#